data_AF-A0A8T3ZBF7-F1
#
_entry.id   AF-A0A8T3ZBF7-F1
#
_cell.length_a   1.000
_cell.length_b   1.000
_cell.length_c   1.000
_cell.angle_alpha   90.00
_cell.angle_beta   90.00
_cell.angle_gamma   90.00
#
_symmetry.space_group_name_H-M   'P 1'
#
loop_
_entity.id
_entity.type
_entity.pdbx_description
1 polymer ?
#
loop_
_entity_poly.entity_id
_entity_poly.type
_entity_poly.pdbx_seq_one_letter_code
_entity_poly.pdbx_strand_id
1 'polypeptide(L)'
;MNDTEGFLLGGLVTVIFLALLIYLFYKHPRSKRMEALGFTHWGPFLFWKTKRGRDFLARLATKERFWRWYGTVAIVACLGAAFVITGLLLWQSVLVMEVPAESAPTPQMVLGLPGLNPLIPLWYGIFGLVVAIVVHEFAHGILTLAAKMKVKTMGIVFLVVPIGAFVEPDEEELGRAERRARMRMYAAGPATNMGFALIFAVIFSMVFMAAVQPAHAGVGITRVDPGTPAYGTMEAGMILVSLNGTETATSNDFKEAMNATRAGQRVNMTVYQREQGTEPYNISVVLGDRGNYYPNEDGASGKGYLGVISTTTSTDIYHPLSASKDISEVPSRVLVYIFLPMAHLSPIQDPTTDFYAVQGPLAALPPDVFWVLANACYWAFWINLMVGLTNVMPAVPLDGGFLFRDWLDIVLEKVGYKERVKGGRQLLIDKIVTGLSLLILFLILWQFIGPRLF
;
A
#
# COMPACT_ATOMS: atom_id res chain seq x y z
N MET A 1 25.93 -10.06 -30.67
CA MET A 1 26.28 -9.23 -29.51
C MET A 1 25.74 -9.95 -28.30
N ASN A 2 26.61 -10.33 -27.36
CA ASN A 2 26.19 -11.05 -26.17
C ASN A 2 25.30 -10.14 -25.30
N ASP A 3 24.22 -10.67 -24.74
CA ASP A 3 23.24 -9.93 -23.91
C ASP A 3 23.89 -9.14 -22.77
N THR A 4 25.08 -9.57 -22.32
CA THR A 4 25.91 -8.90 -21.32
C THR A 4 26.48 -7.56 -21.80
N GLU A 5 26.88 -7.43 -23.06
CA GLU A 5 27.42 -6.17 -23.61
C GLU A 5 26.31 -5.14 -23.84
N GLY A 6 25.11 -5.59 -24.23
CA GLY A 6 23.93 -4.74 -24.37
C GLY A 6 23.45 -4.16 -23.03
N PHE A 7 23.45 -4.99 -21.97
CA PHE A 7 23.14 -4.55 -20.61
C PHE A 7 24.16 -3.57 -20.04
N LEU A 8 25.47 -3.81 -20.26
CA LEU A 8 26.53 -2.92 -19.78
C LEU A 8 26.52 -1.58 -20.51
N LEU A 9 26.28 -1.57 -21.83
CA LEU A 9 26.16 -0.34 -22.62
C LEU A 9 24.90 0.45 -22.24
N GLY A 10 23.75 -0.23 -22.06
CA GLY A 10 22.51 0.38 -21.58
C GLY A 10 22.65 0.95 -20.16
N GLY A 11 23.33 0.23 -19.27
CA GLY A 11 23.64 0.69 -17.92
C GLY A 11 24.55 1.91 -17.91
N LEU A 12 25.63 1.91 -18.72
CA LEU A 12 26.55 3.03 -18.86
C LEU A 12 25.84 4.28 -19.43
N VAL A 13 25.02 4.12 -20.46
CA VAL A 13 24.23 5.21 -21.06
C VAL A 13 23.25 5.79 -20.03
N THR A 14 22.60 4.94 -19.23
CA THR A 14 21.69 5.37 -18.16
C THR A 14 22.43 6.12 -17.06
N VAL A 15 23.61 5.65 -16.65
CA VAL A 15 24.45 6.32 -15.64
C VAL A 15 24.96 7.65 -16.17
N ILE A 16 25.41 7.74 -17.41
CA ILE A 16 25.85 9.00 -18.03
C ILE A 16 24.67 9.95 -18.17
N PHE A 17 23.49 9.47 -18.57
CA PHE A 17 22.28 10.28 -18.69
C PHE A 17 21.81 10.80 -17.32
N LEU A 18 21.82 9.97 -16.28
CA LEU A 18 21.54 10.36 -14.90
C LEU A 18 22.59 11.33 -14.36
N ALA A 19 23.88 11.09 -14.62
CA ALA A 19 24.97 11.98 -14.21
C ALA A 19 24.89 13.33 -14.93
N LEU A 20 24.49 13.36 -16.20
CA LEU A 20 24.26 14.58 -16.97
C LEU A 20 23.01 15.30 -16.47
N LEU A 21 21.92 14.58 -16.19
CA LEU A 21 20.72 15.12 -15.56
C LEU A 21 21.06 15.73 -14.21
N ILE A 22 21.77 15.02 -13.34
CA ILE A 22 22.26 15.50 -12.05
C ILE A 22 23.17 16.72 -12.24
N TYR A 23 24.13 16.68 -13.17
CA TYR A 23 25.02 17.81 -13.45
C TYR A 23 24.24 19.06 -13.91
N LEU A 24 23.30 18.91 -14.83
CA LEU A 24 22.43 19.99 -15.30
C LEU A 24 21.52 20.49 -14.17
N PHE A 25 20.97 19.57 -13.39
CA PHE A 25 20.09 19.84 -12.25
C PHE A 25 20.82 20.52 -11.08
N TYR A 26 22.13 20.35 -10.92
CA TYR A 26 22.90 21.03 -9.86
C TYR A 26 23.62 22.31 -10.34
N LYS A 27 23.93 22.44 -11.63
CA LYS A 27 24.64 23.60 -12.18
C LYS A 27 23.69 24.75 -12.54
N HIS A 28 22.50 24.46 -13.05
CA HIS A 28 21.58 25.47 -13.62
C HIS A 28 20.66 26.21 -12.62
N PRO A 29 20.17 25.60 -11.51
CA PRO A 29 19.26 26.26 -10.57
C PRO A 29 19.85 27.37 -9.72
N ARG A 30 21.17 27.53 -9.70
CA ARG A 30 21.86 28.66 -9.04
C ARG A 30 21.88 29.93 -9.89
N SER A 31 21.28 29.89 -11.08
CA SER A 31 21.14 31.08 -11.91
C SER A 31 19.96 31.94 -11.43
N LYS A 32 20.14 33.28 -11.42
CA LYS A 32 19.07 34.24 -11.10
C LYS A 32 17.78 34.03 -11.93
N ARG A 33 17.90 33.44 -13.12
CA ARG A 33 16.76 33.07 -13.96
C ARG A 33 15.93 31.93 -13.37
N MET A 34 16.55 30.92 -12.77
CA MET A 34 15.81 29.80 -12.16
C MET A 34 15.15 30.20 -10.84
N GLU A 35 15.81 31.04 -10.04
CA GLU A 35 15.17 31.66 -8.87
C GLU A 35 13.95 32.50 -9.28
N ALA A 36 14.03 33.26 -10.38
CA ALA A 36 12.90 34.01 -10.93
C ALA A 36 11.74 33.10 -11.42
N LEU A 37 12.04 31.87 -11.83
CA LEU A 37 11.05 30.85 -12.18
C LEU A 37 10.50 30.08 -10.96
N GLY A 38 10.96 30.41 -9.75
CA GLY A 38 10.51 29.82 -8.49
C GLY A 38 11.31 28.58 -8.06
N PHE A 39 12.43 28.27 -8.70
CA PHE A 39 13.27 27.14 -8.32
C PHE A 39 14.27 27.53 -7.22
N THR A 40 14.28 26.79 -6.13
CA THR A 40 15.23 26.91 -5.02
C THR A 40 15.85 25.56 -4.70
N HIS A 41 17.07 25.52 -4.16
CA HIS A 41 17.76 24.27 -3.86
C HIS A 41 18.06 24.15 -2.36
N TRP A 42 17.97 22.94 -1.83
CA TRP A 42 18.44 22.63 -0.49
C TRP A 42 19.04 21.22 -0.47
N GLY A 43 20.37 21.14 -0.30
CA GLY A 43 21.10 19.89 -0.44
C GLY A 43 20.90 19.26 -1.84
N PRO A 44 20.46 18.00 -1.92
CA PRO A 44 20.18 17.35 -3.20
C PRO A 44 18.80 17.65 -3.78
N PHE A 45 17.94 18.35 -3.04
CA PHE A 45 16.57 18.59 -3.43
C PHE A 45 16.41 19.92 -4.15
N LEU A 46 15.63 19.91 -5.23
CA LEU A 46 15.17 21.08 -5.94
C LEU A 46 13.69 21.30 -5.65
N PHE A 47 13.37 22.50 -5.19
CA PHE A 47 12.01 22.92 -4.87
C PHE A 47 11.55 23.85 -5.96
N TRP A 48 10.44 23.49 -6.62
CA TRP A 48 9.73 24.42 -7.48
C TRP A 48 8.61 25.09 -6.70
N LYS A 49 8.89 26.27 -6.16
CA LYS A 49 7.97 27.09 -5.37
C LYS A 49 7.09 27.93 -6.28
N THR A 50 5.79 27.91 -5.99
CA THR A 50 4.80 28.75 -6.65
C THR A 50 3.82 29.33 -5.64
N LYS A 51 3.26 30.48 -6.01
CA LYS A 51 2.11 31.10 -5.34
C LYS A 51 0.80 30.77 -6.05
N ARG A 52 0.87 30.17 -7.25
CA ARG A 52 -0.28 29.72 -8.04
C ARG A 52 -0.95 28.54 -7.35
N GLY A 53 -2.28 28.52 -7.32
CA GLY A 53 -3.07 27.53 -6.57
C GLY A 53 -3.52 28.02 -5.19
N ARG A 54 -2.86 29.03 -4.60
CA ARG A 54 -3.30 29.60 -3.31
C ARG A 54 -4.69 30.21 -3.37
N ASP A 55 -5.05 30.86 -4.48
CA ASP A 55 -6.40 31.42 -4.66
C ASP A 55 -7.45 30.31 -4.77
N PHE A 56 -7.10 29.17 -5.37
CA PHE A 56 -7.97 27.99 -5.42
C PHE A 56 -8.16 27.40 -4.01
N LEU A 57 -7.08 27.22 -3.25
CA LEU A 57 -7.17 26.79 -1.84
C LEU A 57 -7.99 27.79 -1.01
N ALA A 58 -7.80 29.09 -1.21
CA ALA A 58 -8.56 30.14 -0.52
C ALA A 58 -10.06 30.06 -0.84
N ARG A 59 -10.42 29.81 -2.10
CA ARG A 59 -11.82 29.55 -2.51
C ARG A 59 -12.40 28.34 -1.79
N LEU A 60 -11.66 27.24 -1.71
CA LEU A 60 -12.11 26.05 -0.98
C LEU A 60 -12.24 26.32 0.53
N ALA A 61 -11.30 27.06 1.12
CA ALA A 61 -11.26 27.39 2.54
C ALA A 61 -12.37 28.35 3.01
N THR A 62 -13.12 28.98 2.09
CA THR A 62 -14.20 29.93 2.41
C THR A 62 -15.27 29.37 3.34
N LYS A 63 -15.54 28.06 3.29
CA LYS A 63 -16.49 27.38 4.19
C LYS A 63 -15.87 27.09 5.55
N GLU A 64 -15.49 28.12 6.29
CA GLU A 64 -14.73 28.00 7.56
C GLU A 64 -15.39 27.05 8.57
N ARG A 65 -16.74 27.08 8.69
CA ARG A 65 -17.47 26.21 9.63
C ARG A 65 -17.29 24.73 9.30
N PHE A 66 -17.37 24.39 8.02
CA PHE A 66 -17.17 23.03 7.54
C PHE A 66 -15.74 22.57 7.84
N TRP A 67 -14.73 23.38 7.49
CA TRP A 67 -13.33 23.01 7.70
C TRP A 67 -12.95 22.92 9.17
N ARG A 68 -13.49 23.79 10.04
CA ARG A 68 -13.29 23.65 11.49
C ARG A 68 -13.93 22.39 12.05
N TRP A 69 -15.13 22.03 11.58
CA TRP A 69 -15.78 20.77 11.96
C TRP A 69 -14.95 19.58 11.49
N TYR A 70 -14.60 19.53 10.20
CA TYR A 70 -13.77 18.50 9.59
C TYR A 70 -12.45 18.34 10.35
N GLY A 71 -11.72 19.42 10.59
CA GLY A 71 -10.45 19.38 11.33
C GLY A 71 -10.63 18.89 12.77
N THR A 72 -11.78 19.17 13.42
CA THR A 72 -12.05 18.68 14.77
C THR A 72 -12.32 17.17 14.76
N VAL A 73 -13.06 16.67 13.77
CA VAL A 73 -13.24 15.22 13.55
C VAL A 73 -11.91 14.56 13.23
N ALA A 74 -11.10 15.18 12.37
CA ALA A 74 -9.76 14.71 12.01
C ALA A 74 -8.85 14.56 13.23
N ILE A 75 -8.84 15.52 14.16
CA ILE A 75 -8.07 15.39 15.41
C ILE A 75 -8.44 14.10 16.16
N VAL A 76 -9.74 13.84 16.35
CA VAL A 76 -10.21 12.67 17.10
C VAL A 76 -9.84 11.38 16.36
N ALA A 77 -10.10 11.33 15.06
CA ALA A 77 -9.78 10.17 14.23
C ALA A 77 -8.27 9.89 14.21
N CYS A 78 -7.44 10.92 14.03
CA CYS A 78 -5.99 10.79 13.99
C CYS A 78 -5.40 10.39 15.34
N LEU A 79 -5.82 11.00 16.44
CA LEU A 79 -5.35 10.58 17.77
C LEU A 79 -5.77 9.14 18.07
N GLY A 80 -7.00 8.76 17.74
CA GLY A 80 -7.47 7.36 17.86
C GLY A 80 -6.60 6.40 17.05
N ALA A 81 -6.36 6.70 15.78
CA ALA A 81 -5.50 5.90 14.91
C ALA A 81 -4.06 5.83 15.42
N ALA A 82 -3.50 6.93 15.94
CA ALA A 82 -2.17 6.98 16.52
C ALA A 82 -2.02 6.01 17.71
N PHE A 83 -3.01 5.98 18.61
CA PHE A 83 -3.02 5.03 19.74
C PHE A 83 -3.19 3.59 19.27
N VAL A 84 -4.09 3.33 18.31
CA VAL A 84 -4.29 1.99 17.74
C VAL A 84 -3.03 1.47 17.07
N ILE A 85 -2.39 2.26 16.20
CA ILE A 85 -1.14 1.87 15.52
C ILE A 85 -0.03 1.62 16.54
N THR A 86 0.12 2.50 17.54
CA THR A 86 1.13 2.31 18.58
C THR A 86 0.89 1.01 19.34
N GLY A 87 -0.36 0.71 19.70
CA GLY A 87 -0.75 -0.54 20.34
C GLY A 87 -0.48 -1.77 19.46
N LEU A 88 -0.82 -1.68 18.17
CA LEU A 88 -0.55 -2.74 17.19
C LEU A 88 0.94 -2.99 17.00
N LEU A 89 1.78 -1.95 16.95
CA LEU A 89 3.24 -2.07 16.85
C LEU A 89 3.83 -2.75 18.09
N LEU A 90 3.36 -2.38 19.29
CA LEU A 90 3.76 -3.03 20.54
C LEU A 90 3.35 -4.51 20.56
N TRP A 91 2.11 -4.82 20.16
CA TRP A 91 1.63 -6.18 20.06
C TRP A 91 2.45 -7.01 19.06
N GLN A 92 2.67 -6.48 17.85
CA GLN A 92 3.49 -7.10 16.81
C GLN A 92 4.93 -7.34 17.26
N SER A 93 5.52 -6.44 18.06
CA SER A 93 6.90 -6.59 18.53
C SER A 93 7.15 -7.86 19.37
N VAL A 94 6.10 -8.41 19.97
CA VAL A 94 6.16 -9.69 20.69
C VAL A 94 6.04 -10.85 19.71
N LEU A 95 5.08 -10.78 18.78
CA LEU A 95 4.82 -11.83 17.79
C LEU A 95 5.98 -12.04 16.81
N VAL A 96 6.75 -10.99 16.51
CA VAL A 96 7.80 -11.05 15.51
C VAL A 96 8.93 -12.02 15.90
N MET A 97 9.09 -12.33 17.19
CA MET A 97 10.07 -13.31 17.66
C MET A 97 9.70 -14.76 17.32
N GLU A 98 8.43 -15.01 16.93
CA GLU A 98 7.96 -16.32 16.49
C GLU A 98 8.10 -16.51 14.97
N VAL A 99 8.49 -15.45 14.24
CA VAL A 99 8.66 -15.49 12.79
C VAL A 99 10.03 -16.09 12.48
N PRO A 100 10.11 -17.19 11.70
CA PRO A 100 11.39 -17.75 11.29
C PRO A 100 12.25 -16.73 10.52
N ALA A 101 13.55 -16.73 10.74
CA ALA A 101 14.50 -15.81 10.10
C ALA A 101 14.42 -15.79 8.56
N GLU A 102 14.09 -16.94 7.95
CA GLU A 102 13.92 -17.09 6.50
C GLU A 102 12.68 -16.35 5.97
N SER A 103 11.65 -16.20 6.81
CA SER A 103 10.42 -15.47 6.52
C SER A 103 10.48 -14.00 6.93
N ALA A 104 11.61 -13.56 7.49
CA ALA A 104 11.78 -12.20 7.97
C ALA A 104 11.74 -11.19 6.81
N PRO A 105 10.97 -10.09 6.92
CA PRO A 105 10.92 -9.05 5.90
C PRO A 105 12.32 -8.53 5.55
N THR A 106 12.56 -8.23 4.28
CA THR A 106 13.86 -7.70 3.83
C THR A 106 13.96 -6.20 4.12
N PRO A 107 15.16 -5.63 4.32
CA PRO A 107 15.31 -4.19 4.53
C PRO A 107 14.74 -3.31 3.41
N GLN A 108 14.67 -3.84 2.17
CA GLN A 108 14.07 -3.14 1.03
C GLN A 108 12.56 -2.91 1.22
N MET A 109 11.88 -3.77 1.97
CA MET A 109 10.45 -3.65 2.27
C MET A 109 10.14 -2.53 3.28
N VAL A 110 11.14 -1.99 4.00
CA VAL A 110 10.98 -0.85 4.91
C VAL A 110 10.60 0.42 4.15
N LEU A 111 11.20 0.61 2.96
CA LEU A 111 10.98 1.80 2.17
C LEU A 111 9.68 1.63 1.38
N GLY A 112 8.68 2.46 1.65
CA GLY A 112 7.41 2.49 0.91
C GLY A 112 7.49 3.10 -0.50
N LEU A 113 8.66 3.03 -1.15
CA LEU A 113 8.89 3.64 -2.46
C LEU A 113 8.51 2.67 -3.59
N PRO A 114 7.65 3.07 -4.54
CA PRO A 114 7.27 2.24 -5.68
C PRO A 114 8.47 1.72 -6.48
N GLY A 115 8.45 0.43 -6.83
CA GLY A 115 9.52 -0.24 -7.59
C GLY A 115 10.80 -0.56 -6.81
N LEU A 116 11.05 0.09 -5.66
CA LEU A 116 12.09 -0.33 -4.71
C LEU A 116 11.56 -1.36 -3.73
N ASN A 117 10.34 -1.14 -3.24
CA ASN A 117 9.60 -2.14 -2.49
C ASN A 117 9.03 -3.18 -3.48
N PRO A 118 9.40 -4.46 -3.40
CA PRO A 118 8.91 -5.48 -4.34
C PRO A 118 7.40 -5.67 -4.27
N LEU A 119 6.76 -5.23 -3.18
CA LEU A 119 5.31 -5.31 -3.00
C LEU A 119 4.56 -4.17 -3.72
N ILE A 120 5.24 -3.06 -4.03
CA ILE A 120 4.60 -1.86 -4.61
C ILE A 120 4.97 -1.75 -6.10
N PRO A 121 4.02 -2.03 -7.02
CA PRO A 121 4.25 -1.86 -8.45
C PRO A 121 4.64 -0.43 -8.78
N LEU A 122 5.63 -0.26 -9.66
CA LEU A 122 6.21 1.04 -9.96
C LEU A 122 5.15 2.06 -10.40
N TRP A 123 4.39 1.75 -11.46
CA TRP A 123 3.49 2.73 -12.07
C TRP A 123 2.23 2.99 -11.25
N TYR A 124 1.59 1.93 -10.73
CA TYR A 124 0.42 2.08 -9.87
C TYR A 124 0.79 2.74 -8.53
N GLY A 125 1.95 2.41 -7.98
CA GLY A 125 2.49 3.03 -6.78
C GLY A 125 2.82 4.51 -6.98
N ILE A 126 3.45 4.89 -8.10
CA ILE A 126 3.72 6.31 -8.43
C ILE A 126 2.41 7.08 -8.55
N PHE A 127 1.41 6.52 -9.26
CA PHE A 127 0.09 7.14 -9.37
C PHE A 127 -0.55 7.34 -7.99
N GLY A 128 -0.61 6.29 -7.18
CA GLY A 128 -1.17 6.35 -5.82
C GLY A 128 -0.43 7.35 -4.94
N LEU A 129 0.90 7.43 -5.04
CA LEU A 129 1.74 8.36 -4.28
C LEU A 129 1.50 9.81 -4.68
N VAL A 130 1.42 10.11 -5.99
CA VAL A 130 1.09 11.45 -6.48
C VAL A 130 -0.26 11.90 -5.96
N VAL A 131 -1.28 11.04 -6.06
CA VAL A 131 -2.61 11.33 -5.51
C VAL A 131 -2.52 11.58 -4.01
N ALA A 132 -1.89 10.68 -3.26
CA ALA A 132 -1.77 10.76 -1.80
C ALA A 132 -1.07 12.04 -1.34
N ILE A 133 0.06 12.43 -1.95
CA ILE A 133 0.79 13.62 -1.56
C ILE A 133 0.02 14.89 -1.94
N VAL A 134 -0.59 14.94 -3.12
CA VAL A 134 -1.36 16.12 -3.55
C VAL A 134 -2.54 16.37 -2.60
N VAL A 135 -3.32 15.35 -2.27
CA VAL A 135 -4.48 15.53 -1.38
C VAL A 135 -4.05 15.84 0.06
N HIS A 136 -2.94 15.25 0.54
CA HIS A 136 -2.36 15.51 1.85
C HIS A 136 -1.98 16.99 2.02
N GLU A 137 -1.16 17.49 1.09
CA GLU A 137 -0.64 18.86 1.13
C GLU A 137 -1.75 19.89 0.89
N PHE A 138 -2.72 19.56 0.03
CA PHE A 138 -3.88 20.43 -0.18
C PHE A 138 -4.72 20.54 1.09
N ALA A 139 -4.89 19.45 1.85
CA ALA A 139 -5.60 19.48 3.12
C ALA A 139 -4.90 20.40 4.13
N HIS A 140 -3.58 20.30 4.26
CA HIS A 140 -2.77 21.21 5.08
C HIS A 140 -2.99 22.67 4.67
N GLY A 141 -2.94 22.96 3.37
CA GLY A 141 -3.17 24.30 2.83
C GLY A 141 -4.57 24.85 3.12
N ILE A 142 -5.60 24.04 2.93
CA ILE A 142 -6.99 24.44 3.18
C ILE A 142 -7.21 24.74 4.67
N LEU A 143 -6.74 23.87 5.57
CA LEU A 143 -6.93 24.05 7.01
C LEU A 143 -6.09 25.20 7.56
N THR A 144 -4.91 25.45 6.98
CA THR A 144 -4.09 26.64 7.28
C THR A 144 -4.88 27.92 6.97
N LEU A 145 -5.44 28.02 5.77
CA LEU A 145 -6.23 29.19 5.36
C LEU A 145 -7.54 29.32 6.14
N ALA A 146 -8.24 28.22 6.42
CA ALA A 146 -9.47 28.21 7.22
C ALA A 146 -9.22 28.60 8.70
N ALA A 147 -7.99 28.40 9.19
CA ALA A 147 -7.51 28.90 10.47
C ALA A 147 -7.02 30.35 10.44
N LYS A 148 -7.15 31.04 9.29
CA LYS A 148 -6.69 32.42 9.04
C LYS A 148 -5.18 32.59 9.14
N MET A 149 -4.42 31.52 8.93
CA MET A 149 -2.97 31.56 8.79
C MET A 149 -2.61 31.66 7.30
N LYS A 150 -1.49 32.31 6.99
CA LYS A 150 -1.00 32.45 5.61
C LYS A 150 -0.30 31.18 5.14
N VAL A 151 -0.48 30.88 3.86
CA VAL A 151 0.34 29.94 3.10
C VAL A 151 1.42 30.73 2.35
N LYS A 152 2.68 30.57 2.76
CA LYS A 152 3.83 31.30 2.16
C LYS A 152 4.04 30.87 0.72
N THR A 153 4.25 29.57 0.53
CA THR A 153 4.53 28.95 -0.76
C THR A 153 3.94 27.54 -0.82
N MET A 154 3.73 27.06 -2.03
CA MET A 154 3.43 25.66 -2.29
C MET A 154 4.24 25.21 -3.49
N GLY A 155 4.41 23.91 -3.70
CA GLY A 155 5.27 23.48 -4.78
C GLY A 155 5.45 21.99 -4.91
N ILE A 156 6.42 21.64 -5.76
CA ILE A 156 6.86 20.27 -6.02
C ILE A 156 8.32 20.17 -5.62
N VAL A 157 8.69 19.08 -4.95
CA VAL A 157 10.06 18.71 -4.64
C VAL A 157 10.54 17.69 -5.66
N PHE A 158 11.73 17.93 -6.19
CA PHE A 158 12.41 17.10 -7.16
C PHE A 158 13.76 16.65 -6.59
N LEU A 159 14.18 15.43 -6.93
CA LEU A 159 15.57 14.98 -6.81
C LEU A 159 16.21 14.87 -8.21
N VAL A 160 15.56 14.08 -9.07
CA VAL A 160 15.80 14.00 -10.53
C VAL A 160 14.44 13.98 -11.22
N VAL A 161 13.52 13.19 -10.66
CA VAL A 161 12.08 13.20 -10.92
C VAL A 161 11.34 13.89 -9.76
N PRO A 162 10.07 14.32 -9.93
CA PRO A 162 9.24 14.75 -8.83
C PRO A 162 9.13 13.64 -7.78
N ILE A 163 9.46 13.94 -6.53
CA ILE A 163 9.38 12.99 -5.42
C ILE A 163 8.32 13.39 -4.38
N GLY A 164 7.77 14.61 -4.47
CA GLY A 164 6.69 15.04 -3.60
C GLY A 164 6.15 16.43 -3.94
N ALA A 165 5.12 16.85 -3.22
CA ALA A 165 4.59 18.20 -3.21
C ALA A 165 4.64 18.73 -1.77
N PHE A 166 4.45 20.04 -1.60
CA PHE A 166 4.41 20.65 -0.28
C PHE A 166 3.51 21.89 -0.27
N VAL A 167 2.89 22.16 0.87
CA VAL A 167 2.29 23.45 1.20
C VAL A 167 2.91 23.99 2.48
N GLU A 168 3.55 25.16 2.37
CA GLU A 168 4.34 25.76 3.44
C GLU A 168 3.51 26.85 4.16
N PRO A 169 3.03 26.59 5.40
CA PRO A 169 2.40 27.62 6.21
C PRO A 169 3.41 28.66 6.68
N ASP A 170 2.94 29.85 7.07
CA ASP A 170 3.79 30.83 7.73
C ASP A 170 4.18 30.34 9.14
N GLU A 171 5.45 29.97 9.32
CA GLU A 171 5.97 29.43 10.58
C GLU A 171 5.78 30.35 11.79
N GLU A 172 5.84 31.67 11.62
CA GLU A 172 5.63 32.60 12.72
C GLU A 172 4.16 32.64 13.13
N GLU A 173 3.25 32.69 12.16
CA GLU A 173 1.81 32.63 12.43
C GLU A 173 1.43 31.28 13.02
N LEU A 174 2.01 30.18 12.53
CA LEU A 174 1.81 28.85 13.06
C LEU A 174 2.26 28.76 14.51
N GLY A 175 3.46 29.27 14.83
CA GLY A 175 3.98 29.31 16.21
C GLY A 175 3.11 30.12 17.18
N ARG A 176 2.43 31.16 16.68
CA ARG A 176 1.52 32.01 17.46
C ARG A 176 0.06 31.53 17.48
N ALA A 177 -0.30 30.57 16.61
CA ALA A 177 -1.68 30.12 16.46
C ALA A 177 -2.21 29.39 17.71
N GLU A 178 -3.53 29.35 17.87
CA GLU A 178 -4.15 28.55 18.92
C GLU A 178 -3.79 27.06 18.74
N ARG A 179 -3.48 26.37 19.85
CA ARG A 179 -3.19 24.92 19.85
C ARG A 179 -4.18 24.10 19.03
N ARG A 180 -5.48 24.36 19.19
CA ARG A 180 -6.51 23.64 18.42
C ARG A 180 -6.46 23.94 16.93
N ALA A 181 -6.10 25.15 16.52
CA ALA A 181 -5.96 25.49 15.11
C ALA A 181 -4.77 24.73 14.49
N ARG A 182 -3.64 24.66 15.20
CA ARG A 182 -2.48 23.85 14.79
C ARG A 182 -2.80 22.38 14.70
N MET A 183 -3.45 21.81 15.72
CA MET A 183 -3.88 20.42 15.74
C MET A 183 -4.78 20.07 14.55
N ARG A 184 -5.71 20.97 14.16
CA ARG A 184 -6.57 20.76 12.98
C ARG A 184 -5.77 20.72 11.69
N MET A 185 -4.74 21.56 11.58
CA MET A 185 -3.83 21.58 10.44
C MET A 185 -3.04 20.26 10.40
N TYR A 186 -2.32 19.89 11.46
CA TYR A 186 -1.55 18.63 11.50
C TYR A 186 -2.43 17.40 11.23
N ALA A 187 -3.66 17.34 11.76
CA ALA A 187 -4.55 16.22 11.50
C ALA A 187 -5.12 16.19 10.06
N ALA A 188 -5.09 17.30 9.32
CA ALA A 188 -5.78 17.45 8.04
C ALA A 188 -5.24 16.52 6.96
N GLY A 189 -3.92 16.51 6.76
CA GLY A 189 -3.23 15.64 5.81
C GLY A 189 -3.57 14.16 6.00
N PRO A 190 -3.18 13.54 7.14
CA PRO A 190 -3.42 12.12 7.36
C PRO A 190 -4.90 11.74 7.33
N ALA A 191 -5.81 12.58 7.87
CA ALA A 191 -7.24 12.31 7.81
C ALA A 191 -7.80 12.38 6.39
N THR A 192 -7.31 13.29 5.55
CA THR A 192 -7.72 13.39 4.14
C THR A 192 -7.27 12.15 3.37
N ASN A 193 -6.03 11.72 3.57
CA ASN A 193 -5.50 10.51 2.96
C ASN A 193 -6.31 9.26 3.36
N MET A 194 -6.63 9.08 4.64
CA MET A 194 -7.51 7.99 5.07
C MET A 194 -8.94 8.09 4.47
N GLY A 195 -9.47 9.31 4.31
CA GLY A 195 -10.76 9.54 3.65
C GLY A 195 -10.73 9.17 2.15
N PHE A 196 -9.70 9.59 1.42
CA PHE A 196 -9.50 9.21 0.03
C PHE A 196 -9.25 7.70 -0.12
N ALA A 197 -8.52 7.09 0.81
CA ALA A 197 -8.35 5.64 0.85
C ALA A 197 -9.70 4.93 0.91
N LEU A 198 -10.60 5.37 1.80
CA LEU A 198 -11.95 4.80 1.88
C LEU A 198 -12.73 4.97 0.57
N ILE A 199 -12.66 6.14 -0.06
CA ILE A 199 -13.32 6.40 -1.35
C ILE A 199 -12.80 5.43 -2.42
N PHE A 200 -11.49 5.30 -2.57
CA PHE A 200 -10.89 4.39 -3.56
C PHE A 200 -11.16 2.91 -3.23
N ALA A 201 -11.22 2.53 -1.95
CA ALA A 201 -11.59 1.17 -1.54
C ALA A 201 -13.03 0.84 -1.98
N VAL A 202 -13.96 1.79 -1.76
CA VAL A 202 -15.36 1.65 -2.18
C VAL A 202 -15.47 1.60 -3.71
N ILE A 203 -14.76 2.46 -4.44
CA ILE A 203 -14.78 2.45 -5.91
C ILE A 203 -14.21 1.13 -6.44
N PHE A 204 -13.06 0.68 -5.93
CA PHE A 204 -12.48 -0.60 -6.34
C PHE A 204 -13.45 -1.75 -6.09
N SER A 205 -13.97 -1.86 -4.87
CA SER A 205 -14.84 -2.96 -4.47
C SER A 205 -16.21 -2.89 -5.16
N MET A 206 -16.94 -1.79 -4.99
CA MET A 206 -18.35 -1.69 -5.40
C MET A 206 -18.56 -1.26 -6.86
N VAL A 207 -17.54 -0.74 -7.55
CA VAL A 207 -17.66 -0.33 -8.96
C VAL A 207 -16.90 -1.30 -9.85
N PHE A 208 -15.58 -1.43 -9.67
CA PHE A 208 -14.78 -2.32 -10.52
C PHE A 208 -15.06 -3.79 -10.21
N MET A 209 -14.91 -4.21 -8.96
CA MET A 209 -15.02 -5.63 -8.61
C MET A 209 -16.46 -6.15 -8.57
N ALA A 210 -17.45 -5.26 -8.50
CA ALA A 210 -18.85 -5.63 -8.71
C ALA A 210 -19.15 -6.00 -10.17
N ALA A 211 -18.35 -5.50 -11.12
CA ALA A 211 -18.46 -5.82 -12.54
C ALA A 211 -17.68 -7.08 -12.94
N VAL A 212 -17.06 -7.77 -12.00
CA VAL A 212 -16.24 -8.95 -12.28
C VAL A 212 -16.91 -10.20 -11.73
N GLN A 213 -16.92 -11.26 -12.55
CA GLN A 213 -17.39 -12.59 -12.17
C GLN A 213 -16.34 -13.64 -12.55
N PRO A 214 -16.23 -14.75 -11.81
CA PRO A 214 -15.46 -15.90 -12.25
C PRO A 214 -15.95 -16.37 -13.62
N ALA A 215 -15.02 -16.63 -14.55
CA ALA A 215 -15.34 -17.15 -15.87
C ALA A 215 -15.85 -18.60 -15.81
N HIS A 216 -15.40 -19.36 -14.80
CA HIS A 216 -15.92 -20.67 -14.45
C HIS A 216 -15.72 -20.92 -12.95
N ALA A 217 -16.58 -21.74 -12.33
CA ALA A 217 -16.37 -22.18 -10.95
C ALA A 217 -15.18 -23.16 -10.87
N GLY A 218 -14.29 -22.95 -9.90
CA GLY A 218 -13.13 -23.82 -9.70
C GLY A 218 -11.94 -23.10 -9.06
N VAL A 219 -10.78 -23.75 -9.10
CA VAL A 219 -9.50 -23.14 -8.68
C VAL A 219 -8.67 -22.74 -9.89
N GLY A 220 -8.26 -21.47 -9.93
CA GLY A 220 -7.42 -20.93 -10.99
C GLY A 220 -5.97 -21.33 -10.78
N ILE A 221 -5.32 -21.83 -11.82
CA ILE A 221 -3.91 -22.22 -11.83
C ILE A 221 -3.07 -20.99 -12.16
N THR A 222 -2.35 -20.47 -11.16
CA THR A 222 -1.54 -19.25 -11.31
C THR A 222 -0.12 -19.54 -11.76
N ARG A 223 0.37 -20.76 -11.52
CA ARG A 223 1.72 -21.17 -11.92
C ARG A 223 1.81 -22.68 -12.02
N VAL A 224 2.60 -23.15 -12.98
CA VAL A 224 2.98 -24.56 -13.12
C VAL A 224 4.49 -24.66 -12.98
N ASP A 225 4.95 -25.51 -12.07
CA ASP A 225 6.38 -25.66 -11.78
C ASP A 225 7.10 -26.44 -12.89
N PRO A 226 8.22 -25.93 -13.44
CA PRO A 226 9.02 -26.67 -14.40
C PRO A 226 9.47 -28.04 -13.87
N GLY A 227 9.43 -29.07 -14.71
CA GLY A 227 9.85 -30.42 -14.33
C GLY A 227 8.89 -31.16 -13.39
N THR A 228 7.67 -30.65 -13.23
CA THR A 228 6.60 -31.33 -12.48
C THR A 228 5.59 -32.01 -13.40
N PRO A 229 4.76 -32.93 -12.89
CA PRO A 229 3.79 -33.67 -13.69
C PRO A 229 2.79 -32.82 -14.49
N ALA A 230 2.39 -31.67 -13.95
CA ALA A 230 1.51 -30.75 -14.66
C ALA A 230 2.20 -30.01 -15.80
N TYR A 231 3.54 -29.93 -15.80
CA TYR A 231 4.29 -29.18 -16.80
C TYR A 231 4.09 -29.74 -18.20
N GLY A 232 3.66 -28.88 -19.14
CA GLY A 232 3.37 -29.24 -20.53
C GLY A 232 1.99 -29.88 -20.76
N THR A 233 1.20 -30.14 -19.71
CA THR A 233 -0.21 -30.57 -19.83
C THR A 233 -1.17 -29.52 -19.28
N MET A 234 -0.77 -28.82 -18.23
CA MET A 234 -1.49 -27.68 -17.68
C MET A 234 -0.68 -26.41 -17.89
N GLU A 235 -1.40 -25.29 -17.96
CA GLU A 235 -0.81 -23.97 -18.11
C GLU A 235 -1.41 -23.00 -17.07
N ALA A 236 -0.66 -21.95 -16.80
CA ALA A 236 -1.18 -20.81 -16.07
C ALA A 236 -2.38 -20.21 -16.82
N GLY A 237 -3.42 -19.79 -16.11
CA GLY A 237 -4.66 -19.25 -16.70
C GLY A 237 -5.78 -20.28 -16.86
N MET A 238 -5.47 -21.57 -16.68
CA MET A 238 -6.50 -22.61 -16.59
C MET A 238 -7.25 -22.55 -15.25
N ILE A 239 -8.54 -22.90 -15.26
CA ILE A 239 -9.35 -23.15 -14.07
C ILE A 239 -9.56 -24.66 -13.95
N LEU A 240 -9.11 -25.26 -12.85
CA LEU A 240 -9.41 -26.65 -12.51
C LEU A 240 -10.81 -26.73 -11.89
N VAL A 241 -11.70 -27.45 -12.57
CA VAL A 241 -13.11 -27.60 -12.20
C VAL A 241 -13.32 -28.84 -11.33
N SER A 242 -12.69 -29.96 -11.71
CA SER A 242 -12.78 -31.20 -10.95
C SER A 242 -11.54 -32.08 -11.11
N LEU A 243 -11.30 -32.92 -10.10
CA LEU A 243 -10.25 -33.93 -10.08
C LEU A 243 -10.88 -35.30 -9.74
N ASN A 244 -10.75 -36.26 -10.65
CA ASN A 244 -11.39 -37.58 -10.59
C ASN A 244 -12.91 -37.53 -10.34
N GLY A 245 -13.58 -36.50 -10.86
CA GLY A 245 -15.02 -36.28 -10.65
C GLY A 245 -15.38 -35.60 -9.32
N THR A 246 -14.41 -35.33 -8.44
CA THR A 246 -14.61 -34.47 -7.26
C THR A 246 -14.47 -33.00 -7.67
N GLU A 247 -15.51 -32.19 -7.47
CA GLU A 247 -15.47 -30.75 -7.74
C GLU A 247 -14.45 -30.03 -6.86
N THR A 248 -13.75 -29.05 -7.43
CA THR A 248 -12.70 -28.28 -6.76
C THR A 248 -13.07 -26.80 -6.73
N ALA A 249 -14.09 -26.44 -5.95
CA ALA A 249 -14.60 -25.06 -5.91
C ALA A 249 -13.66 -24.09 -5.16
N THR A 250 -12.93 -24.58 -4.16
CA THR A 250 -11.97 -23.80 -3.36
C THR A 250 -10.58 -24.44 -3.35
N SER A 251 -9.57 -23.64 -3.01
CA SER A 251 -8.20 -24.16 -2.79
C SER A 251 -8.14 -25.23 -1.71
N ASN A 252 -9.08 -25.26 -0.75
CA ASN A 252 -9.14 -26.33 0.25
C ASN A 252 -9.71 -27.62 -0.34
N ASP A 253 -10.77 -27.54 -1.13
CA ASP A 253 -11.33 -28.71 -1.83
C ASP A 253 -10.28 -29.37 -2.73
N PHE A 254 -9.51 -28.54 -3.45
CA PHE A 254 -8.39 -29.04 -4.27
C PHE A 254 -7.30 -29.71 -3.42
N LYS A 255 -6.92 -29.13 -2.28
CA LYS A 255 -5.94 -29.73 -1.35
C LYS A 255 -6.45 -31.07 -0.80
N GLU A 256 -7.72 -31.15 -0.44
CA GLU A 256 -8.35 -32.39 0.05
C GLU A 256 -8.41 -33.46 -1.04
N ALA A 257 -8.83 -33.09 -2.25
CA ALA A 257 -8.86 -33.99 -3.41
C ALA A 257 -7.46 -34.53 -3.73
N MET A 258 -6.42 -33.68 -3.70
CA MET A 258 -5.03 -34.10 -3.89
C MET A 258 -4.52 -35.01 -2.76
N ASN A 259 -4.89 -34.75 -1.51
CA ASN A 259 -4.49 -35.59 -0.37
C ASN A 259 -5.04 -37.02 -0.43
N ALA A 260 -6.14 -37.24 -1.17
CA ALA A 260 -6.69 -38.57 -1.42
C ALA A 260 -5.93 -39.35 -2.51
N THR A 261 -4.95 -38.74 -3.19
CA THR A 261 -4.22 -39.36 -4.31
C THR A 261 -2.88 -39.98 -3.89
N ARG A 262 -2.36 -40.88 -4.74
CA ARG A 262 -1.07 -41.56 -4.56
C ARG A 262 -0.08 -41.21 -5.66
N ALA A 263 1.21 -41.33 -5.35
CA ALA A 263 2.28 -41.21 -6.34
C ALA A 263 2.09 -42.25 -7.47
N GLY A 264 2.32 -41.85 -8.73
CA GLY A 264 2.14 -42.70 -9.91
C GLY A 264 0.68 -42.93 -10.33
N GLN A 265 -0.30 -42.43 -9.58
CA GLN A 265 -1.71 -42.51 -9.96
C GLN A 265 -1.99 -41.60 -11.16
N ARG A 266 -2.69 -42.13 -12.17
CA ARG A 266 -3.27 -41.29 -13.23
C ARG A 266 -4.56 -40.65 -12.72
N VAL A 267 -4.65 -39.33 -12.83
CA VAL A 267 -5.85 -38.57 -12.49
C VAL A 267 -6.46 -37.94 -13.74
N ASN A 268 -7.79 -37.98 -13.80
CA ASN A 268 -8.55 -37.28 -14.83
C ASN A 268 -9.03 -35.96 -14.25
N MET A 269 -8.80 -34.87 -14.95
CA MET A 269 -9.15 -33.53 -14.52
C MET A 269 -10.05 -32.88 -15.57
N THR A 270 -11.06 -32.16 -15.10
CA THR A 270 -11.85 -31.26 -15.95
C THR A 270 -11.29 -29.86 -15.77
N VAL A 271 -10.86 -29.22 -16.85
CA VAL A 271 -10.29 -27.88 -16.84
C VAL A 271 -11.06 -26.96 -17.78
N TYR A 272 -11.09 -25.69 -17.46
CA TYR A 272 -11.62 -24.62 -18.29
C TYR A 272 -10.50 -23.63 -18.62
N GLN A 273 -10.41 -23.22 -19.88
CA GLN A 273 -9.48 -22.18 -20.31
C GLN A 273 -10.22 -21.25 -21.28
N ARG A 274 -10.27 -19.96 -20.96
CA ARG A 274 -11.05 -18.96 -21.71
C ARG A 274 -10.72 -18.97 -23.21
N GLU A 275 -9.45 -19.10 -23.55
CA GLU A 275 -8.99 -19.07 -24.94
C GLU A 275 -9.43 -20.29 -25.75
N GLN A 276 -9.69 -21.43 -25.10
CA GLN A 276 -10.10 -22.67 -25.79
C GLN A 276 -11.61 -22.79 -25.99
N GLY A 277 -12.42 -21.93 -25.35
CA GLY A 277 -13.86 -21.89 -25.57
C GLY A 277 -14.66 -21.66 -24.30
N THR A 278 -15.96 -21.93 -24.38
CA THR A 278 -16.91 -21.76 -23.27
C THR A 278 -17.07 -23.01 -22.42
N GLU A 279 -16.72 -24.17 -22.94
CA GLU A 279 -16.94 -25.47 -22.29
C GLU A 279 -15.65 -26.01 -21.66
N PRO A 280 -15.73 -26.59 -20.45
CA PRO A 280 -14.63 -27.33 -19.87
C PRO A 280 -14.28 -28.59 -20.69
N TYR A 281 -13.02 -29.00 -20.65
CA TYR A 281 -12.52 -30.19 -21.32
C TYR A 281 -11.67 -31.05 -20.39
N ASN A 282 -11.52 -32.32 -20.75
CA ASN A 282 -10.82 -33.31 -19.93
C ASN A 282 -9.35 -33.41 -20.31
N ILE A 283 -8.49 -33.41 -19.30
CA ILE A 283 -7.07 -33.74 -19.40
C ILE A 283 -6.74 -34.86 -18.41
N SER A 284 -5.62 -35.55 -18.63
CA SER A 284 -5.14 -36.58 -17.68
C SER A 284 -3.67 -36.41 -17.41
N VAL A 285 -3.27 -36.51 -16.14
CA VAL A 285 -1.87 -36.40 -15.70
C VAL A 285 -1.52 -37.60 -14.81
N VAL A 286 -0.30 -38.09 -14.91
CA VAL A 286 0.24 -39.10 -13.98
C VAL A 286 0.96 -38.37 -12.86
N LEU A 287 0.49 -38.51 -11.62
CA LEU A 287 1.02 -37.78 -10.48
C LEU A 287 2.43 -38.23 -10.11
N GLY A 288 3.25 -37.27 -9.70
CA GLY A 288 4.58 -37.49 -9.14
C GLY A 288 4.51 -37.85 -7.66
N ASP A 289 5.66 -38.22 -7.08
CA ASP A 289 5.78 -38.38 -5.64
C ASP A 289 6.10 -37.04 -4.99
N ARG A 290 5.25 -36.58 -4.05
CA ARG A 290 5.47 -35.33 -3.31
C ARG A 290 6.79 -35.35 -2.53
N GLY A 291 7.24 -36.51 -2.06
CA GLY A 291 8.51 -36.65 -1.33
C GLY A 291 9.74 -36.27 -2.17
N ASN A 292 9.67 -36.36 -3.50
CA ASN A 292 10.77 -35.93 -4.37
C ASN A 292 10.93 -34.40 -4.41
N TYR A 293 9.87 -33.65 -4.09
CA TYR A 293 9.85 -32.18 -4.11
C TYR A 293 9.95 -31.58 -2.72
N TYR A 294 9.47 -32.30 -1.70
CA TYR A 294 9.50 -31.90 -0.29
C TYR A 294 10.11 -33.02 0.57
N PRO A 295 11.43 -33.30 0.44
CA PRO A 295 12.07 -34.45 1.08
C PRO A 295 12.10 -34.35 2.61
N ASN A 296 11.94 -33.15 3.16
CA ASN A 296 11.96 -32.87 4.60
C ASN A 296 10.55 -32.76 5.21
N GLU A 297 9.48 -32.96 4.43
CA GLU A 297 8.10 -32.90 4.92
C GLU A 297 7.63 -34.30 5.34
N ASP A 298 7.32 -34.47 6.63
CA ASP A 298 6.84 -35.74 7.18
C ASP A 298 5.56 -36.21 6.49
N GLY A 299 5.57 -37.44 5.98
CA GLY A 299 4.44 -38.03 5.27
C GLY A 299 4.19 -37.48 3.87
N ALA A 300 5.17 -36.79 3.26
CA ALA A 300 5.12 -36.38 1.86
C ALA A 300 5.30 -37.56 0.90
N SER A 301 6.24 -38.48 1.19
CA SER A 301 6.51 -39.63 0.31
C SER A 301 5.28 -40.51 0.10
N GLY A 302 5.04 -40.91 -1.16
CA GLY A 302 3.91 -41.73 -1.57
C GLY A 302 2.59 -40.97 -1.78
N LYS A 303 2.51 -39.68 -1.45
CA LYS A 303 1.37 -38.82 -1.80
C LYS A 303 1.53 -38.29 -3.23
N GLY A 304 0.40 -38.18 -3.93
CA GLY A 304 0.39 -37.62 -5.28
C GLY A 304 0.78 -36.14 -5.30
N TYR A 305 1.55 -35.75 -6.31
CA TYR A 305 1.99 -34.38 -6.54
C TYR A 305 1.73 -33.95 -7.98
N LEU A 306 1.17 -32.75 -8.14
CA LEU A 306 0.83 -32.18 -9.44
C LEU A 306 1.82 -31.09 -9.88
N GLY A 307 2.30 -30.26 -8.94
CA GLY A 307 3.25 -29.17 -9.22
C GLY A 307 2.63 -27.88 -9.74
N VAL A 308 1.50 -27.48 -9.14
CA VAL A 308 0.79 -26.24 -9.48
C VAL A 308 0.61 -25.36 -8.26
N ILE A 309 0.65 -24.04 -8.48
CA ILE A 309 0.11 -23.07 -7.53
C ILE A 309 -1.29 -22.70 -8.02
N SER A 310 -2.25 -22.74 -7.11
CA SER A 310 -3.64 -22.41 -7.39
C SER A 310 -4.20 -21.39 -6.41
N THR A 311 -5.23 -20.67 -6.86
CA THR A 311 -6.01 -19.74 -6.06
C THR A 311 -7.50 -19.96 -6.31
N THR A 312 -8.33 -19.74 -5.29
CA THR A 312 -9.78 -19.77 -5.46
C THR A 312 -10.21 -18.65 -6.40
N THR A 313 -11.08 -18.95 -7.38
CA THR A 313 -11.53 -17.96 -8.37
C THR A 313 -12.57 -16.98 -7.83
N SER A 314 -13.14 -17.20 -6.64
CA SER A 314 -14.10 -16.27 -6.02
C SER A 314 -13.55 -14.85 -5.91
N THR A 315 -14.43 -13.87 -6.14
CA THR A 315 -14.13 -12.44 -5.98
C THR A 315 -14.35 -11.92 -4.56
N ASP A 316 -14.82 -12.74 -3.62
CA ASP A 316 -15.24 -12.30 -2.28
C ASP A 316 -14.16 -11.55 -1.50
N ILE A 317 -12.89 -11.87 -1.76
CA ILE A 317 -11.72 -11.21 -1.16
C ILE A 317 -11.62 -9.73 -1.53
N TYR A 318 -12.23 -9.31 -2.64
CA TYR A 318 -12.28 -7.92 -3.10
C TYR A 318 -13.53 -7.16 -2.61
N HIS A 319 -14.37 -7.83 -1.82
CA HIS A 319 -15.69 -7.36 -1.36
C HIS A 319 -15.82 -7.43 0.16
N PRO A 320 -14.98 -6.71 0.93
CA PRO A 320 -14.90 -6.89 2.38
C PRO A 320 -16.23 -6.57 3.10
N LEU A 321 -17.10 -5.74 2.52
CA LEU A 321 -18.41 -5.41 3.08
C LEU A 321 -19.51 -6.35 2.56
N SER A 322 -19.69 -6.43 1.24
CA SER A 322 -20.82 -7.15 0.62
C SER A 322 -20.69 -8.67 0.68
N ALA A 323 -19.48 -9.22 0.76
CA ALA A 323 -19.29 -10.66 0.90
C ALA A 323 -19.37 -11.13 2.37
N SER A 324 -19.37 -10.22 3.35
CA SER A 324 -19.50 -10.55 4.77
C SER A 324 -20.91 -11.03 5.07
N LYS A 325 -21.03 -12.20 5.72
CA LYS A 325 -22.34 -12.72 6.17
C LYS A 325 -22.80 -12.04 7.46
N ASP A 326 -21.86 -11.72 8.33
CA ASP A 326 -22.07 -11.07 9.61
C ASP A 326 -21.16 -9.84 9.78
N ILE A 327 -21.62 -8.84 10.55
CA ILE A 327 -20.85 -7.61 10.79
C ILE A 327 -19.54 -7.86 11.55
N SER A 328 -19.46 -8.96 12.29
CA SER A 328 -18.25 -9.40 13.00
C SER A 328 -17.14 -9.89 12.07
N GLU A 329 -17.46 -10.30 10.83
CA GLU A 329 -16.46 -10.70 9.82
C GLU A 329 -15.81 -9.49 9.13
N VAL A 330 -16.47 -8.34 9.14
CA VAL A 330 -16.03 -7.15 8.40
C VAL A 330 -14.60 -6.74 8.79
N PRO A 331 -14.19 -6.68 10.08
CA PRO A 331 -12.83 -6.31 10.43
C PRO A 331 -11.78 -7.24 9.83
N SER A 332 -11.97 -8.57 9.89
CA SER A 332 -10.97 -9.52 9.37
C SER A 332 -10.90 -9.46 7.84
N ARG A 333 -12.05 -9.31 7.15
CA ARG A 333 -12.08 -9.15 5.69
C ARG A 333 -11.47 -7.82 5.22
N VAL A 334 -11.70 -6.73 5.95
CA VAL A 334 -11.03 -5.44 5.69
C VAL A 334 -9.52 -5.58 5.86
N LEU A 335 -9.06 -6.31 6.87
CA LEU A 335 -7.62 -6.61 7.03
C LEU A 335 -7.10 -7.39 5.83
N VAL A 336 -7.74 -8.51 5.44
CA VAL A 336 -7.34 -9.27 4.24
C VAL A 336 -7.28 -8.38 3.00
N TYR A 337 -8.26 -7.50 2.83
CA TYR A 337 -8.32 -6.54 1.72
C TYR A 337 -7.13 -5.56 1.71
N ILE A 338 -6.65 -5.09 2.87
CA ILE A 338 -5.43 -4.28 3.00
C ILE A 338 -4.16 -5.12 2.69
N PHE A 339 -4.19 -6.41 3.01
CA PHE A 339 -3.04 -7.32 2.86
C PHE A 339 -2.93 -8.02 1.50
N LEU A 340 -3.81 -7.74 0.52
CA LEU A 340 -3.76 -8.38 -0.80
C LEU A 340 -2.39 -8.29 -1.52
N PRO A 341 -1.62 -7.18 -1.46
CA PRO A 341 -0.30 -7.13 -2.09
C PRO A 341 0.69 -8.11 -1.47
N MET A 342 0.59 -8.31 -0.16
CA MET A 342 1.44 -9.23 0.60
C MET A 342 1.09 -10.69 0.29
N ALA A 343 -0.16 -10.95 -0.11
CA ALA A 343 -0.59 -12.25 -0.62
C ALA A 343 -0.33 -12.43 -2.13
N HIS A 344 0.30 -11.45 -2.80
CA HIS A 344 0.46 -11.42 -4.27
C HIS A 344 -0.86 -11.50 -5.05
N LEU A 345 -1.96 -11.04 -4.44
CA LEU A 345 -3.29 -10.96 -5.06
C LEU A 345 -3.59 -9.55 -5.61
N SER A 346 -2.66 -8.61 -5.44
CA SER A 346 -2.70 -7.28 -6.05
C SER A 346 -1.29 -6.86 -6.46
N PRO A 347 -1.09 -6.28 -7.67
CA PRO A 347 -2.11 -5.99 -8.69
C PRO A 347 -2.69 -7.28 -9.30
N ILE A 348 -3.95 -7.22 -9.73
CA ILE A 348 -4.60 -8.30 -10.46
C ILE A 348 -4.04 -8.26 -11.88
N GLN A 349 -3.29 -9.29 -12.24
CA GLN A 349 -2.57 -9.39 -13.51
C GLN A 349 -2.60 -10.83 -14.04
N ASP A 350 -2.18 -10.99 -15.30
CA ASP A 350 -1.96 -12.29 -15.93
C ASP A 350 -1.15 -13.23 -15.02
N PRO A 351 -1.54 -14.49 -14.86
CA PRO A 351 -2.69 -15.18 -15.48
C PRO A 351 -4.03 -15.00 -14.74
N THR A 352 -4.05 -14.31 -13.62
CA THR A 352 -5.22 -14.21 -12.73
C THR A 352 -6.42 -13.54 -13.42
N THR A 353 -6.15 -12.58 -14.31
CA THR A 353 -7.18 -11.90 -15.11
C THR A 353 -7.97 -12.85 -16.01
N ASP A 354 -7.40 -13.99 -16.40
CA ASP A 354 -8.05 -14.99 -17.25
C ASP A 354 -9.12 -15.78 -16.50
N PHE A 355 -9.06 -15.76 -15.17
CA PHE A 355 -10.10 -16.37 -14.35
C PHE A 355 -11.39 -15.56 -14.31
N TYR A 356 -11.37 -14.32 -14.81
CA TYR A 356 -12.42 -13.32 -14.55
C TYR A 356 -13.02 -12.70 -15.79
N ALA A 357 -14.34 -12.77 -15.96
CA ALA A 357 -15.06 -12.08 -17.01
C ALA A 357 -15.60 -10.74 -16.48
N VAL A 358 -15.41 -9.67 -17.26
CA VAL A 358 -15.98 -8.34 -16.97
C VAL A 358 -17.39 -8.29 -17.57
N GLN A 359 -18.36 -7.83 -16.78
CA GLN A 359 -19.78 -7.77 -17.13
C GLN A 359 -20.36 -6.37 -16.91
N GLY A 360 -21.62 -6.20 -17.34
CA GLY A 360 -22.36 -4.95 -17.14
C GLY A 360 -21.80 -3.78 -17.95
N PRO A 361 -22.07 -2.52 -17.54
CA PRO A 361 -21.65 -1.34 -18.30
C PRO A 361 -20.13 -1.22 -18.49
N LEU A 362 -19.33 -1.74 -17.56
CA LEU A 362 -17.87 -1.67 -17.64
C LEU A 362 -17.28 -2.67 -18.64
N ALA A 363 -18.05 -3.66 -19.10
CA ALA A 363 -17.63 -4.56 -20.17
C ALA A 363 -17.48 -3.85 -21.54
N ALA A 364 -17.97 -2.59 -21.66
CA ALA A 364 -17.72 -1.76 -22.83
C ALA A 364 -16.25 -1.29 -22.94
N LEU A 365 -15.48 -1.36 -21.84
CA LEU A 365 -14.05 -1.07 -21.86
C LEU A 365 -13.27 -2.28 -22.40
N PRO A 366 -12.17 -2.07 -23.15
CA PRO A 366 -11.22 -3.13 -23.43
C PRO A 366 -10.73 -3.77 -22.11
N PRO A 367 -10.58 -5.12 -22.04
CA PRO A 367 -10.21 -5.80 -20.79
C PRO A 367 -8.95 -5.23 -20.13
N ASP A 368 -7.90 -4.96 -20.91
CA ASP A 368 -6.65 -4.40 -20.39
C ASP A 368 -6.85 -3.03 -19.74
N VAL A 369 -7.68 -2.17 -20.36
CA VAL A 369 -8.02 -0.84 -19.84
C VAL A 369 -8.79 -0.97 -18.54
N PHE A 370 -9.75 -1.89 -18.48
CA PHE A 370 -10.51 -2.17 -17.25
C PHE A 370 -9.58 -2.54 -16.09
N TRP A 371 -8.68 -3.51 -16.30
CA TRP A 371 -7.78 -4.00 -15.26
C TRP A 371 -6.75 -2.93 -14.84
N VAL A 372 -6.26 -2.12 -15.77
CA VAL A 372 -5.39 -0.97 -15.45
C VAL A 372 -6.11 0.02 -14.53
N LEU A 373 -7.36 0.37 -14.83
CA LEU A 373 -8.14 1.30 -14.02
C LEU A 373 -8.50 0.72 -12.65
N ALA A 374 -8.88 -0.56 -12.60
CA ALA A 374 -9.16 -1.26 -11.35
C ALA A 374 -7.92 -1.30 -10.44
N ASN A 375 -6.76 -1.70 -10.99
CA ASN A 375 -5.50 -1.72 -10.25
C ASN A 375 -5.07 -0.31 -9.80
N ALA A 376 -5.21 0.70 -10.66
CA ALA A 376 -4.91 2.08 -10.29
C ALA A 376 -5.79 2.56 -9.11
N CYS A 377 -7.07 2.17 -9.10
CA CYS A 377 -7.99 2.47 -8.01
C CYS A 377 -7.56 1.77 -6.70
N TYR A 378 -7.21 0.48 -6.77
CA TYR A 378 -6.72 -0.27 -5.61
C TYR A 378 -5.44 0.34 -5.02
N TRP A 379 -4.47 0.65 -5.88
CA TRP A 379 -3.20 1.22 -5.45
C TRP A 379 -3.32 2.66 -4.97
N ALA A 380 -4.28 3.44 -5.50
CA ALA A 380 -4.64 4.73 -4.91
C ALA A 380 -5.23 4.55 -3.50
N PHE A 381 -6.10 3.56 -3.27
CA PHE A 381 -6.55 3.18 -1.93
C PHE A 381 -5.36 2.85 -1.00
N TRP A 382 -4.53 1.90 -1.41
CA TRP A 382 -3.49 1.33 -0.55
C TRP A 382 -2.44 2.37 -0.19
N ILE A 383 -1.96 3.15 -1.16
CA ILE A 383 -0.94 4.18 -0.91
C ILE A 383 -1.51 5.35 -0.09
N ASN A 384 -2.75 5.81 -0.35
CA ASN A 384 -3.37 6.84 0.48
C ASN A 384 -3.50 6.35 1.93
N LEU A 385 -3.92 5.10 2.14
CA LEU A 385 -4.00 4.52 3.47
C LEU A 385 -2.63 4.52 4.15
N MET A 386 -1.60 4.00 3.49
CA MET A 386 -0.25 3.91 4.08
C MET A 386 0.36 5.27 4.37
N VAL A 387 0.21 6.26 3.48
CA VAL A 387 0.68 7.63 3.73
C VAL A 387 -0.07 8.26 4.90
N GLY A 388 -1.38 8.05 4.99
CA GLY A 388 -2.21 8.54 6.09
C GLY A 388 -1.83 7.91 7.44
N LEU A 389 -1.76 6.58 7.51
CA LEU A 389 -1.36 5.85 8.72
C LEU A 389 0.09 6.15 9.12
N THR A 390 1.00 6.31 8.16
CA THR A 390 2.38 6.70 8.46
C THR A 390 2.40 8.08 9.10
N ASN A 391 1.76 9.08 8.49
CA ASN A 391 1.75 10.43 9.01
C ASN A 391 0.98 10.59 10.33
N VAL A 392 0.08 9.66 10.68
CA VAL A 392 -0.65 9.71 11.95
C VAL A 392 0.15 9.17 13.13
N MET A 393 1.26 8.46 12.91
CA MET A 393 2.08 7.93 14.00
C MET A 393 2.54 9.06 14.93
N PRO A 394 2.54 8.85 16.26
CA PRO A 394 2.89 9.88 17.24
C PRO A 394 4.42 10.05 17.36
N ALA A 395 5.08 10.28 16.23
CA ALA A 395 6.53 10.40 16.11
C ALA A 395 6.90 11.62 15.26
N VAL A 396 7.87 12.42 15.69
CA VAL A 396 8.42 13.54 14.91
C VAL A 396 9.44 12.98 13.90
N PRO A 397 9.48 13.44 12.64
CA PRO A 397 8.85 14.66 12.09
C PRO A 397 7.46 14.48 11.44
N LEU A 398 6.72 13.42 11.77
CA LEU A 398 5.40 13.16 11.18
C LEU A 398 4.33 14.06 11.80
N ASP A 399 3.26 14.32 11.04
CA ASP A 399 2.14 15.18 11.47
C ASP A 399 1.53 14.73 12.81
N GLY A 400 1.40 13.42 13.01
CA GLY A 400 0.90 12.79 14.23
C GLY A 400 1.76 13.09 15.47
N GLY A 401 3.07 13.26 15.30
CA GLY A 401 3.98 13.67 16.37
C GLY A 401 3.68 15.10 16.86
N PHE A 402 3.47 16.04 15.94
CA PHE A 402 3.10 17.41 16.28
C PHE A 402 1.68 17.52 16.83
N LEU A 403 0.74 16.75 16.27
CA LEU A 403 -0.62 16.62 16.79
C LEU A 403 -0.63 16.09 18.23
N PHE A 404 0.13 15.01 18.50
CA PHE A 404 0.26 14.42 19.83
C PHE A 404 0.92 15.39 20.82
N ARG A 405 1.93 16.15 20.39
CA ARG A 405 2.58 17.20 21.19
C ARG A 405 1.57 18.23 21.70
N ASP A 406 0.78 18.83 20.82
CA ASP A 406 -0.22 19.84 21.19
C ASP A 406 -1.36 19.23 22.02
N TRP A 407 -1.77 18.00 21.73
CA TRP A 407 -2.73 17.26 22.54
C TRP A 407 -2.22 17.06 23.98
N LEU A 408 -0.97 16.62 24.14
CA LEU A 408 -0.35 16.40 25.45
C LEU A 408 -0.23 17.70 26.25
N ASP A 409 0.11 18.82 25.61
CA ASP A 409 0.13 20.14 26.27
C ASP A 409 -1.25 20.50 26.84
N ILE A 410 -2.32 20.31 26.07
CA ILE A 410 -3.69 20.55 26.52
C ILE A 410 -4.09 19.62 27.67
N VAL A 411 -3.70 18.34 27.61
CA VAL A 411 -4.00 17.37 28.67
C VAL A 411 -3.30 17.75 29.97
N LEU A 412 -2.00 18.06 29.92
CA LEU A 412 -1.23 18.46 31.10
C LEU A 412 -1.78 19.74 31.73
N GLU A 413 -2.18 20.72 30.91
CA GLU A 413 -2.83 21.95 31.38
C GLU A 413 -4.16 21.64 32.08
N LYS A 414 -5.01 20.78 31.50
CA LYS A 414 -6.31 20.41 32.08
C LYS A 414 -6.21 19.63 33.39
N VAL A 415 -5.19 18.77 33.52
CA VAL A 415 -4.91 18.01 34.74
C VAL A 415 -4.26 18.90 35.82
N GLY A 416 -3.99 20.17 35.49
CA GLY A 416 -3.41 21.13 36.44
C GLY A 416 -1.95 20.85 36.75
N TYR A 417 -1.19 20.29 35.80
CA TYR A 417 0.24 20.06 35.96
C TYR A 417 0.95 21.38 36.30
N LYS A 418 1.52 21.46 37.50
CA LYS A 418 2.29 22.61 37.97
C LYS A 418 3.74 22.45 37.57
N GLU A 419 4.22 23.33 36.70
CA GLU A 419 5.64 23.37 36.37
C GLU A 419 6.46 23.84 37.58
N ARG A 420 7.55 23.12 37.87
CA ARG A 420 8.47 23.49 38.97
C ARG A 420 9.48 24.56 38.56
N VAL A 421 9.74 24.66 37.26
CA VAL A 421 10.65 25.61 36.62
C VAL A 421 9.93 26.17 35.42
N LYS A 422 10.09 27.48 35.14
CA LYS A 422 9.51 28.13 33.96
C LYS A 422 9.90 27.37 32.69
N GLY A 423 8.91 26.92 31.92
CA GLY A 423 9.14 26.14 30.70
C GLY A 423 9.37 24.64 30.92
N GLY A 424 9.31 24.17 32.18
CA GLY A 424 9.48 22.76 32.52
C GLY A 424 8.43 21.85 31.89
N ARG A 425 7.21 22.36 31.67
CA ARG A 425 6.15 21.61 30.97
C ARG A 425 6.50 21.32 29.51
N GLN A 426 7.01 22.31 28.78
CA GLN A 426 7.41 22.14 27.38
C GLN A 426 8.58 21.17 27.25
N LEU A 427 9.56 21.27 28.15
CA LEU A 427 10.69 20.34 28.19
C LEU A 427 10.26 18.90 28.51
N LEU A 428 9.26 18.71 29.37
CA LEU A 428 8.66 17.38 29.62
C LEU A 428 7.97 16.84 28.37
N ILE A 429 7.17 17.66 27.70
CA ILE A 429 6.47 17.29 26.46
C ILE A 429 7.49 16.88 25.39
N ASP A 430 8.54 17.68 25.17
CA ASP A 430 9.58 17.39 24.19
C ASP A 430 10.29 16.06 24.49
N LYS A 431 10.57 15.76 25.77
CA LYS A 431 11.14 14.47 26.18
C LYS A 431 10.21 13.30 25.91
N ILE A 432 8.91 13.44 26.23
CA ILE A 432 7.91 12.40 25.99
C ILE A 432 7.75 12.14 24.48
N VAL A 433 7.60 13.19 23.67
CA VAL A 433 7.45 13.08 22.22
C VAL A 433 8.71 12.48 21.58
N THR A 434 9.90 12.90 22.02
CA THR A 434 11.17 12.33 21.53
C THR A 434 11.29 10.86 21.92
N GLY A 435 11.01 10.51 23.17
CA GLY A 435 11.05 9.12 23.65
C GLY A 435 10.07 8.23 22.89
N LEU A 436 8.85 8.72 22.64
CA LEU A 436 7.86 8.01 21.83
C LEU A 436 8.28 7.88 20.37
N SER A 437 8.89 8.92 19.78
CA SER A 437 9.42 8.85 18.41
C SER A 437 10.51 7.79 18.27
N LEU A 438 11.43 7.73 19.24
CA LEU A 438 12.48 6.72 19.30
C LEU A 438 11.91 5.32 19.53
N LEU A 439 10.88 5.18 20.36
CA LEU A 439 10.18 3.91 20.55
C LEU A 439 9.52 3.44 19.26
N ILE A 440 8.79 4.30 18.55
CA ILE A 440 8.16 3.96 17.27
C ILE A 440 9.20 3.54 16.24
N LEU A 441 10.31 4.28 16.13
CA LEU A 441 11.42 3.91 15.24
C LEU A 441 12.00 2.54 15.61
N PHE A 442 12.23 2.30 16.89
CA PHE A 442 12.69 1.00 17.39
C PHE A 442 11.71 -0.12 17.03
N LEU A 443 10.41 0.06 17.28
CA LEU A 443 9.38 -0.95 16.99
C LEU A 443 9.29 -1.27 15.50
N ILE A 444 9.47 -0.28 14.62
CA ILE A 444 9.52 -0.51 13.17
C ILE A 444 10.77 -1.32 12.79
N LEU A 445 11.95 -0.92 13.26
CA LEU A 445 13.21 -1.63 12.98
C LEU A 445 13.21 -3.05 13.57
N TRP A 446 12.57 -3.23 14.72
CA TRP A 446 12.43 -4.51 15.39
C TRP A 446 11.73 -5.56 14.55
N GLN A 447 10.80 -5.17 13.66
CA GLN A 447 10.13 -6.12 12.76
C GLN A 447 11.09 -6.80 11.77
N PHE A 448 12.26 -6.21 11.54
CA PHE A 448 13.28 -6.74 10.65
C PHE A 448 14.42 -7.39 11.44
N ILE A 449 14.74 -6.84 12.61
CA ILE A 449 15.86 -7.31 13.42
C ILE A 449 15.46 -8.51 14.29
N GLY A 450 14.30 -8.46 14.94
CA GLY A 450 13.82 -9.46 15.90
C GLY A 450 13.85 -10.90 15.36
N PRO A 451 13.22 -11.18 14.19
CA PRO A 451 13.21 -12.53 13.59
C PRO A 451 14.59 -13.09 13.22
N ARG A 452 15.64 -12.25 13.20
CA ARG A 452 17.00 -12.64 12.82
C ARG A 452 17.91 -12.83 14.02
N LEU A 453 17.45 -12.44 15.21
CA LEU A 453 18.19 -12.60 16.47
C LEU A 453 17.78 -13.85 17.24
N PHE A 454 16.59 -14.37 16.97
CA PHE A 454 15.99 -15.57 17.55
C PHE A 454 15.54 -16.47 16.40
#